data_AF-A0A3B9MJA2-F1
#
_entry.id   AF-A0A3B9MJA2-F1
#
_cell.length_a   1.000
_cell.length_b   1.000
_cell.length_c   1.000
_cell.angle_alpha   90.00
_cell.angle_beta   90.00
_cell.angle_gamma   90.00
#
_symmetry.space_group_name_H-M   'P 1'
#
loop_
_entity.id
_entity.type
_entity.pdbx_description
1 polymer ?
#
loop_
_entity_poly.entity_id
_entity_poly.type
_entity_poly.pdbx_seq_one_letter_code
_entity_poly.pdbx_strand_id
1 'polypeptide(L)'
;MSITLRDTNPEDEALLFKLYASSRAEEMALVPWTDEQREAFLRMQFTAQDSYYREKFPDADYKVILMKETPVGRLYIPGPFLCLLLRRKFIYPINCRSLARHR
;
A
#
# COMPACT_ATOMS: atom_id res chain seq x y z
N MET A 1 -8.27 4.21 19.54
CA MET A 1 -7.54 4.66 18.32
C MET A 1 -8.43 4.36 17.14
N SER A 2 -8.91 5.38 16.42
CA SER A 2 -9.78 5.17 15.25
C SER A 2 -8.94 4.95 13.99
N ILE A 3 -9.33 3.93 13.23
CA ILE A 3 -8.80 3.66 11.88
C ILE A 3 -9.95 3.94 10.92
N THR A 4 -9.69 4.75 9.89
CA THR A 4 -10.66 5.03 8.83
C THR A 4 -10.06 4.67 7.47
N LEU A 5 -10.94 4.40 6.50
CA LEU A 5 -10.58 4.11 5.13
C LEU A 5 -11.18 5.19 4.24
N ARG A 6 -10.40 5.62 3.25
CA ARG A 6 -10.90 6.45 2.15
C ARG A 6 -10.41 5.91 0.82
N ASP A 7 -11.09 6.26 -0.26
CA ASP A 7 -10.64 5.94 -1.62
C ASP A 7 -9.27 6.56 -1.94
N THR A 8 -8.49 5.87 -2.76
CA THR A 8 -7.28 6.44 -3.37
C THR A 8 -7.66 7.36 -4.52
N ASN A 9 -7.02 8.51 -4.56
CA ASN A 9 -7.11 9.46 -5.66
C ASN A 9 -5.78 9.49 -6.44
N PRO A 10 -5.76 9.97 -7.70
CA PRO A 10 -4.51 10.12 -8.46
C PRO A 10 -3.45 10.98 -7.74
N GLU A 11 -3.90 11.99 -6.99
CA GLU A 11 -3.04 12.86 -6.15
C GLU A 11 -2.36 12.13 -4.98
N ASP A 12 -2.80 10.93 -4.63
CA ASP A 12 -2.16 10.11 -3.60
C ASP A 12 -0.90 9.39 -4.10
N GLU A 13 -0.53 9.48 -5.38
CA GLU A 13 0.61 8.72 -5.92
C GLU A 13 1.90 8.95 -5.12
N ALA A 14 2.23 10.21 -4.84
CA ALA A 14 3.42 10.56 -4.05
C ALA A 14 3.34 10.03 -2.61
N LEU A 15 2.15 10.02 -2.02
CA LEU A 15 1.90 9.49 -0.69
C LEU A 15 2.04 7.96 -0.67
N LEU A 16 1.42 7.28 -1.62
CA LEU A 16 1.45 5.82 -1.78
C LEU A 16 2.88 5.35 -2.05
N PHE A 17 3.65 6.10 -2.85
CA PHE A 17 5.07 5.83 -3.06
C PHE A 17 5.86 5.96 -1.75
N LYS A 18 5.65 7.02 -0.96
CA LYS A 18 6.32 7.18 0.34
C LYS A 18 6.00 6.03 1.30
N LEU A 19 4.73 5.62 1.39
CA LEU A 19 4.29 4.48 2.19
C LEU A 19 4.93 3.16 1.71
N TYR A 20 5.05 3.00 0.39
CA TYR A 20 5.72 1.85 -0.21
C TYR A 20 7.23 1.84 0.10
N ALA A 21 7.91 2.96 -0.09
CA ALA A 21 9.34 3.13 0.17
C ALA A 21 9.67 2.92 1.66
N SER A 22 8.86 3.48 2.57
CA SER A 22 9.09 3.33 4.02
C SER A 22 9.01 1.87 4.47
N SER A 23 8.20 1.04 3.81
CA SER A 23 8.12 -0.39 4.11
C SER A 23 9.38 -1.19 3.73
N ARG A 24 10.25 -0.61 2.88
CA ARG A 24 11.49 -1.22 2.36
C ARG A 24 12.75 -0.51 2.84
N ALA A 25 12.64 0.53 3.68
CA ALA A 25 13.78 1.31 4.13
C ALA A 25 14.87 0.44 4.79
N GLU A 26 14.48 -0.51 5.64
CA GLU A 26 15.39 -1.46 6.29
C GLU A 26 16.16 -2.32 5.27
N GLU A 27 15.51 -2.73 4.18
CA GLU A 27 16.13 -3.55 3.12
C GLU A 27 17.04 -2.72 2.22
N MET A 28 16.60 -1.50 1.89
CA MET A 28 17.38 -0.57 1.07
C MET A 28 18.65 -0.11 1.81
N ALA A 29 18.65 -0.11 3.14
CA ALA A 29 19.84 0.14 3.95
C ALA A 29 20.93 -0.94 3.80
N LEU A 30 20.56 -2.16 3.40
CA LEU A 30 21.49 -3.29 3.26
C LEU A 30 22.21 -3.32 1.90
N VAL A 31 21.71 -2.60 0.91
CA VAL A 31 22.32 -2.54 -0.43
C VAL A 31 23.28 -1.34 -0.53
N PRO A 32 24.47 -1.53 -1.14
CA PRO A 32 25.47 -0.47 -1.30
C PRO A 32 25.12 0.45 -2.48
N TRP A 33 23.89 0.95 -2.49
CA TRP A 33 23.37 1.85 -3.51
C TRP A 33 23.32 3.27 -3.00
N THR A 34 23.44 4.24 -3.91
CA THR A 34 23.15 5.64 -3.59
C THR A 34 21.66 5.84 -3.35
N ASP A 35 21.27 6.96 -2.75
CA ASP A 35 19.86 7.25 -2.48
C ASP A 35 19.06 7.41 -3.79
N GLU A 36 19.68 7.94 -4.84
CA GLU A 36 19.07 8.05 -6.17
C GLU A 36 18.83 6.67 -6.79
N GLN A 37 19.78 5.73 -6.63
CA GLN A 37 19.64 4.35 -7.11
C GLN A 37 18.52 3.62 -6.36
N ARG A 38 18.45 3.79 -5.04
CA ARG A 38 17.37 3.24 -4.21
C ARG A 38 16.01 3.81 -4.61
N GLU A 39 15.92 5.13 -4.79
CA GLU A 39 14.66 5.77 -5.19
C GLU A 39 14.21 5.29 -6.57
N ALA A 40 15.11 5.27 -7.57
CA ALA A 40 14.80 4.80 -8.91
C ALA A 40 14.30 3.34 -8.90
N PHE A 41 14.97 2.47 -8.15
CA PHE A 41 14.57 1.07 -8.02
C PHE A 41 13.21 0.91 -7.32
N LEU A 42 12.97 1.68 -6.26
CA LEU A 42 11.69 1.66 -5.56
C LEU A 42 10.55 2.19 -6.43
N ARG A 43 10.79 3.25 -7.22
CA ARG A 43 9.79 3.79 -8.15
C ARG A 43 9.43 2.76 -9.22
N MET A 44 10.43 2.13 -9.82
CA MET A 44 10.21 1.06 -10.80
C MET A 44 9.34 -0.06 -10.22
N GLN A 45 9.68 -0.57 -9.03
CA GLN A 45 8.88 -1.64 -8.41
C GLN A 45 7.48 -1.17 -7.98
N PHE A 46 7.35 0.07 -7.52
CA PHE A 46 6.07 0.65 -7.14
C PHE A 46 5.13 0.73 -8.35
N THR A 47 5.60 1.31 -9.47
CA THR A 47 4.81 1.45 -10.70
C THR A 47 4.44 0.09 -11.29
N ALA A 48 5.39 -0.87 -11.32
CA ALA A 48 5.12 -2.23 -11.79
C ALA A 48 4.08 -2.95 -10.92
N GLN A 49 4.15 -2.78 -9.60
CA GLN A 49 3.18 -3.37 -8.68
C GLN A 49 1.79 -2.74 -8.84
N ASP A 50 1.71 -1.41 -8.89
CA ASP A 50 0.43 -0.71 -8.96
C ASP A 50 -0.28 -0.99 -10.28
N SER A 51 0.43 -0.95 -11.41
CA SER A 51 -0.10 -1.31 -12.73
C SER A 51 -0.60 -2.75 -12.77
N TYR A 52 0.19 -3.72 -12.28
CA TYR A 52 -0.22 -5.12 -12.23
C TYR A 52 -1.53 -5.32 -11.46
N TYR A 53 -1.69 -4.68 -10.30
CA TYR A 53 -2.91 -4.83 -9.52
C TYR A 53 -4.11 -4.16 -10.17
N ARG A 54 -3.94 -3.00 -10.80
CA ARG A 54 -5.01 -2.30 -11.52
C ARG A 54 -5.46 -3.05 -12.76
N GLU A 55 -4.54 -3.67 -13.48
CA GLU A 55 -4.85 -4.51 -14.64
C GLU A 55 -5.54 -5.82 -14.23
N LYS A 56 -5.02 -6.47 -13.17
CA LYS A 56 -5.54 -7.78 -12.73
C LYS A 56 -6.87 -7.69 -11.98
N PHE A 57 -7.11 -6.59 -11.27
CA PHE A 57 -8.30 -6.40 -10.46
C PHE A 57 -8.94 -5.03 -10.74
N PRO A 58 -9.48 -4.81 -11.95
CA PRO A 58 -10.05 -3.51 -12.34
C PRO A 58 -11.22 -3.08 -11.43
N ASP A 59 -11.97 -4.04 -10.88
CA ASP A 59 -13.10 -3.81 -9.98
C ASP A 59 -12.72 -3.81 -8.49
N ALA A 60 -11.43 -3.80 -8.16
CA ALA A 60 -11.01 -3.74 -6.76
C ALA A 60 -11.23 -2.35 -6.16
N ASP A 61 -11.58 -2.32 -4.87
CA ASP A 61 -11.50 -1.08 -4.11
C ASP A 61 -10.04 -0.80 -3.72
N TYR A 62 -9.59 0.40 -4.04
CA TYR A 62 -8.27 0.92 -3.69
C TYR A 62 -8.44 1.94 -2.55
N LYS A 63 -8.01 1.58 -1.34
CA LYS A 63 -8.21 2.43 -0.15
C LYS A 63 -6.88 2.88 0.47
N VAL A 64 -6.86 4.10 1.00
CA VAL A 64 -5.85 4.60 1.93
C VAL A 64 -6.32 4.35 3.36
N ILE A 65 -5.43 3.82 4.19
CA ILE A 65 -5.67 3.62 5.62
C ILE A 65 -5.24 4.89 6.35
N LEU A 66 -6.15 5.48 7.13
CA LEU A 66 -5.90 6.67 7.94
C LEU A 66 -5.95 6.29 9.42
N MET A 67 -4.98 6.78 10.20
CA MET A 67 -4.99 6.73 11.66
C MET A 67 -5.01 8.16 12.18
N LYS A 68 -6.11 8.58 12.82
CA LYS A 68 -6.33 9.99 13.21
C LYS A 68 -6.01 10.94 12.05
N GLU A 69 -6.60 10.69 10.88
CA GLU A 69 -6.42 11.45 9.61
C GLU A 69 -5.04 11.36 8.96
N THR A 70 -4.05 10.76 9.62
CA THR A 70 -2.72 10.56 9.03
C THR A 70 -2.72 9.30 8.16
N PRO A 71 -2.31 9.37 6.89
CA PRO A 71 -2.16 8.18 6.07
C PRO A 71 -1.06 7.26 6.60
N VAL A 72 -1.43 6.02 6.83
CA VAL A 72 -0.57 5.02 7.47
C VAL A 72 -0.42 3.75 6.63
N GLY A 73 -1.12 3.64 5.51
CA GLY A 73 -1.00 2.47 4.64
C GLY A 73 -1.98 2.52 3.48
N ARG A 74 -1.99 1.44 2.71
CA ARG A 74 -2.90 1.23 1.59
C ARG A 74 -3.46 -0.19 1.61
N LEU A 75 -4.61 -0.35 0.98
CA LEU A 75 -5.35 -1.60 0.92
C LEU A 75 -5.91 -1.79 -0.49
N TYR A 76 -5.77 -3.01 -1.01
CA TYR A 76 -6.42 -3.43 -2.25
C TYR A 76 -7.46 -4.51 -1.91
N ILE A 77 -8.71 -4.30 -2.32
CA ILE A 77 -9.83 -5.18 -1.99
C ILE A 77 -10.48 -5.69 -3.29
N PRO A 78 -9.93 -6.76 -3.90
CA PRO A 78 -10.58 -7.42 -5.02
C PRO A 78 -11.80 -8.22 -4.53
N GLY A 79 -12.91 -7.52 -4.34
CA GLY A 79 -14.20 -8.10 -3.98
C GLY A 79 -14.36 -8.48 -2.49
N PRO A 80 -15.48 -9.14 -2.13
CA PRO A 80 -15.99 -9.18 -0.75
C PRO A 80 -15.15 -9.98 0.27
N PHE A 81 -14.13 -10.74 -0.17
CA PHE A 81 -13.44 -11.69 0.70
C PHE A 81 -11.91 -11.63 0.65
N LEU A 82 -11.32 -10.79 -0.21
CA LEU A 82 -9.87 -10.69 -0.35
C LEU A 82 -9.42 -9.27 0.00
N CYS A 83 -8.65 -9.15 1.09
CA CYS A 83 -8.15 -7.89 1.61
C CYS A 83 -6.63 -7.95 1.65
N LEU A 84 -5.96 -7.14 0.83
CA LEU A 84 -4.51 -7.15 0.67
C LEU A 84 -3.87 -5.99 1.43
N LEU A 85 -3.20 -6.29 2.54
CA LEU A 85 -2.64 -5.29 3.46
C LEU A 85 -1.11 -5.22 3.34
N LEU A 86 -0.61 -4.12 2.78
CA LEU A 86 0.83 -3.91 2.56
C LEU A 86 1.42 -3.04 3.67
N ARG A 87 1.75 -3.67 4.81
CA ARG A 87 2.60 -3.08 5.86
C ARG A 87 3.94 -3.79 6.04
N ARG A 88 4.14 -4.99 5.47
CA ARG A 88 5.43 -5.69 5.38
C ARG A 88 5.28 -6.84 4.38
N LYS A 89 5.91 -6.72 3.21
CA LYS A 89 6.29 -7.74 2.20
C LYS A 89 5.41 -8.96 1.86
N PHE A 90 4.29 -9.22 2.50
CA PHE A 90 3.48 -10.40 2.30
C PHE A 90 2.03 -10.06 1.99
N ILE A 91 1.59 -10.61 0.87
CA ILE A 91 0.21 -10.72 0.46
C ILE A 91 -0.43 -11.79 1.36
N TYR A 92 -1.10 -11.39 2.44
CA TYR A 92 -1.96 -12.32 3.18
C TYR A 92 -3.41 -12.06 2.79
N PRO A 93 -4.21 -13.10 2.47
CA PRO A 93 -5.66 -12.96 2.43
C PRO A 93 -6.13 -12.70 3.87
N ILE A 94 -6.38 -11.44 4.23
CA ILE A 94 -6.98 -11.11 5.52
C ILE A 94 -8.50 -11.14 5.34
N ASN A 95 -9.19 -11.94 6.16
CA ASN A 95 -10.65 -11.91 6.22
C ASN A 95 -11.11 -10.54 6.75
N CYS A 96 -11.79 -9.76 5.92
CA CYS A 96 -12.16 -8.36 6.17
C CYS A 96 -13.09 -8.16 7.40
N ARG A 97 -13.70 -9.23 7.94
CA ARG A 97 -14.59 -9.18 9.13
C ARG A 97 -13.93 -8.69 10.43
N SER A 98 -12.60 -8.60 10.50
CA SER A 98 -11.89 -8.08 11.67
C SER A 98 -11.58 -6.58 11.60
N LEU A 99 -11.43 -6.01 10.40
CA LEU A 99 -11.08 -4.59 10.21
C LEU A 99 -12.28 -3.64 10.36
N ALA A 100 -13.50 -4.12 10.10
CA ALA A 100 -14.73 -3.34 10.22
C ALA A 100 -15.32 -3.29 11.65
N ARG A 101 -14.67 -3.92 12.64
CA ARG A 101 -15.23 -4.12 14.00
C ARG A 101 -14.85 -3.07 15.05
N HIS A 102 -14.39 -1.90 14.61
CA HIS A 102 -14.24 -0.72 15.45
C HIS A 102 -15.13 0.42 14.93
N ARG A 103 -16.44 0.23 15.07
CA ARG A 103 -17.39 1.34 15.24
C ARG A 103 -17.58 1.57 16.73
#